data_AF-A0A388L949-F1
#
_entry.id   AF-A0A388L949-F1
#
_cell.length_a   1.000
_cell.length_b   1.000
_cell.length_c   1.000
_cell.angle_alpha   90.00
_cell.angle_beta   90.00
_cell.angle_gamma   90.00
#
_symmetry.space_group_name_H-M   'P 1'
#
loop_
_entity.id
_entity.type
_entity.pdbx_description
1 polymer ?
#
loop_
_entity_poly.entity_id
_entity_poly.type
_entity_poly.pdbx_seq_one_letter_code
_entity_poly.pdbx_strand_id
1 'polypeptide(L)'
;MLMSEIKEDWIQQWKSFVLPALASGGVDPKGKKQVKFDPLPSSETDYSSDESETSMTQEISEKTKRLCIVEKRKRAVDAPIGDSPPMETPPNRAAARGGITSRMTRARTKGALTPILAKRRSAIKTPLSKLTKNRKTTPPSGKLTPASRALSRLRHRDSIMRELKECNAEELQRFCKDEGIPYVGKIDAIFDLAEHRATMQFPSFVPAPK
;
A
#
# COMPACT_ATOMS: atom_id res chain seq x y z
N MET A 1 -16.16 26.41 -6.20
CA MET A 1 -15.91 25.85 -7.54
C MET A 1 -14.42 25.72 -7.86
N LEU A 2 -13.52 26.59 -7.38
CA LEU A 2 -12.08 26.51 -7.70
C LEU A 2 -11.28 25.29 -7.18
N MET A 3 -11.81 24.51 -6.23
CA MET A 3 -11.06 23.41 -5.58
C MET A 3 -11.16 22.06 -6.32
N SER A 4 -12.17 21.89 -7.18
CA SER A 4 -12.33 20.65 -7.97
C SER A 4 -11.40 20.64 -9.18
N GLU A 5 -11.24 21.76 -9.86
CA GLU A 5 -10.39 21.88 -11.08
C GLU A 5 -8.93 21.46 -10.81
N ILE A 6 -8.35 21.90 -9.70
CA ILE A 6 -6.96 21.57 -9.32
C ILE A 6 -6.79 20.06 -9.09
N LYS A 7 -7.83 19.39 -8.60
CA LYS A 7 -7.80 17.95 -8.32
C LYS A 7 -7.95 17.13 -9.60
N GLU A 8 -8.81 17.57 -10.51
CA GLU A 8 -9.01 16.95 -11.81
C GLU A 8 -7.75 17.07 -12.69
N ASP A 9 -7.08 18.22 -12.72
CA ASP A 9 -5.84 18.42 -13.50
C ASP A 9 -4.71 17.50 -13.02
N TRP A 10 -4.55 17.35 -11.71
CA TRP A 10 -3.57 16.43 -11.13
C TRP A 10 -3.88 14.97 -11.50
N ILE A 11 -5.15 14.59 -11.50
CA ILE A 11 -5.58 13.23 -11.89
C ILE A 11 -5.32 12.99 -13.39
N GLN A 12 -5.56 13.98 -14.25
CA GLN A 12 -5.27 13.86 -15.68
C GLN A 12 -3.77 13.74 -15.95
N GLN A 13 -2.96 14.56 -15.27
CA GLN A 13 -1.50 14.50 -15.37
C GLN A 13 -0.94 13.16 -14.87
N TRP A 14 -1.52 12.60 -13.82
CA TRP A 14 -1.11 11.28 -13.33
C TRP A 14 -1.50 10.15 -14.30
N LYS A 15 -2.71 10.20 -14.88
CA LYS A 15 -3.18 9.21 -15.87
C LYS A 15 -2.30 9.20 -17.12
N SER A 16 -1.88 10.35 -17.63
CA SER A 16 -1.04 10.44 -18.82
C SER A 16 0.38 9.91 -18.60
N PHE A 17 0.94 10.04 -17.39
CA PHE A 17 2.27 9.50 -17.09
C PHE A 17 2.29 8.00 -16.76
N VAL A 18 1.25 7.50 -16.07
CA VAL A 18 1.28 6.12 -15.54
C VAL A 18 0.71 5.10 -16.51
N LEU A 19 -0.32 5.44 -17.29
CA LEU A 19 -0.96 4.47 -18.20
C LEU A 19 -0.03 3.98 -19.34
N PRO A 20 0.77 4.84 -20.00
CA PRO A 20 1.70 4.38 -21.02
C PRO A 20 2.79 3.44 -20.47
N ALA A 21 3.22 3.65 -19.22
CA ALA A 21 4.22 2.81 -18.56
C ALA A 21 3.71 1.39 -18.24
N LEU A 22 2.39 1.22 -18.08
CA LEU A 22 1.76 -0.09 -17.87
C LEU A 22 1.32 -0.77 -19.17
N ALA A 23 0.97 0.02 -20.21
CA ALA A 23 0.58 -0.49 -21.52
C ALA A 23 1.77 -0.97 -22.37
N SER A 24 2.97 -0.43 -22.14
CA SER A 24 4.22 -0.91 -22.75
C SER A 24 4.79 -2.13 -22.01
N GLY A 25 3.94 -3.12 -21.72
CA GLY A 25 4.37 -4.45 -21.30
C GLY A 25 5.03 -5.15 -22.48
N GLY A 26 6.37 -5.06 -22.53
CA GLY A 26 7.21 -5.74 -23.50
C GLY A 26 6.82 -7.21 -23.63
N VAL A 27 6.56 -7.62 -24.86
CA VAL A 27 6.32 -9.00 -25.24
C VAL A 27 7.62 -9.78 -25.03
N ASP A 28 7.71 -10.53 -23.94
CA ASP A 28 8.77 -11.53 -23.77
C ASP A 28 8.59 -12.64 -24.84
N PRO A 29 9.63 -12.97 -25.63
CA PRO A 29 9.58 -14.07 -26.58
C PRO A 29 9.81 -15.39 -25.85
N LYS A 30 8.85 -15.85 -25.04
CA LYS A 30 8.87 -17.23 -24.54
C LYS A 30 7.49 -17.81 -24.29
N GLY A 31 6.89 -18.28 -25.40
CA GLY A 31 6.18 -19.56 -25.42
C GLY A 31 4.83 -19.63 -24.72
N LYS A 32 3.81 -18.94 -25.25
CA LYS A 32 2.43 -19.41 -25.17
C LYS A 32 1.74 -19.20 -26.53
N LYS A 33 1.04 -20.24 -27.00
CA LYS A 33 0.37 -20.33 -28.30
C LYS A 33 -0.50 -19.09 -28.57
N GLN A 34 -0.28 -18.48 -29.73
CA GLN A 34 -1.14 -17.42 -30.25
C GLN A 34 -2.53 -17.97 -30.55
N VAL A 35 -3.55 -17.35 -29.95
CA VAL A 35 -4.91 -17.35 -30.49
C VAL A 35 -4.94 -16.24 -31.53
N LYS A 36 -5.18 -16.60 -32.79
CA LYS A 36 -5.38 -15.63 -33.87
C LYS A 36 -6.65 -14.85 -33.56
N PHE A 37 -6.51 -13.54 -33.41
CA PHE A 37 -7.63 -12.62 -33.43
C PHE A 37 -7.45 -11.76 -34.67
N ASP A 38 -8.40 -11.87 -35.60
CA ASP A 38 -8.42 -11.08 -36.83
C ASP A 38 -8.74 -9.62 -36.50
N PRO A 39 -7.93 -8.64 -36.92
CA PRO A 39 -8.30 -7.24 -36.88
C PRO A 39 -9.05 -6.85 -38.16
N LEU A 40 -10.29 -6.40 -38.01
CA LEU A 40 -11.05 -5.67 -39.04
C LEU A 40 -10.62 -4.18 -39.04
N PRO A 41 -10.73 -3.46 -40.16
CA PRO A 41 -9.87 -2.33 -40.47
C PRO A 41 -10.29 -1.03 -39.79
N SER A 42 -9.28 -0.19 -39.64
CA SER A 42 -9.30 1.24 -39.32
C SER A 42 -10.43 2.02 -39.99
N SER A 43 -11.16 2.80 -39.19
CA SER A 43 -11.90 3.97 -39.66
C SER A 43 -11.24 5.21 -39.06
N GLU A 44 -10.52 5.95 -39.89
CA GLU A 44 -10.31 7.39 -39.69
C GLU A 44 -11.68 8.07 -39.70
N THR A 45 -11.92 8.99 -38.76
CA THR A 45 -12.91 10.06 -38.91
C THR A 45 -12.42 11.28 -38.15
N ASP A 46 -12.29 12.36 -38.91
CA ASP A 46 -12.01 13.73 -38.50
C ASP A 46 -12.99 14.30 -37.46
N TYR A 47 -12.46 15.26 -36.70
CA TYR A 47 -13.10 16.35 -35.94
C TYR A 47 -14.63 16.48 -36.03
N SER A 48 -15.33 16.36 -34.90
CA SER A 48 -16.41 17.30 -34.52
C SER A 48 -16.99 17.04 -33.12
N SER A 49 -16.90 18.07 -32.28
CA SER A 49 -17.94 18.56 -31.33
C SER A 49 -18.51 17.65 -30.23
N ASP A 50 -18.23 18.08 -29.00
CA ASP A 50 -19.16 18.16 -27.84
C ASP A 50 -19.83 16.85 -27.38
N GLU A 51 -19.02 15.94 -26.82
CA GLU A 51 -19.54 14.68 -26.27
C GLU A 51 -19.68 14.75 -24.75
N SER A 52 -20.94 14.75 -24.34
CA SER A 52 -21.44 14.81 -22.97
C SER A 52 -20.82 13.73 -22.06
N GLU A 53 -20.45 14.12 -20.83
CA GLU A 53 -19.82 13.30 -19.77
C GLU A 53 -20.65 12.09 -19.28
N THR A 54 -21.78 11.78 -19.91
CA THR A 54 -22.64 10.64 -19.57
C THR A 54 -22.16 9.30 -20.16
N SER A 55 -21.29 9.30 -21.18
CA SER A 55 -20.92 8.07 -21.92
C SER A 55 -19.94 7.15 -21.16
N MET A 56 -19.09 7.69 -20.28
CA MET A 56 -18.07 6.91 -19.55
C MET A 56 -18.70 5.82 -18.65
N THR A 57 -19.83 6.11 -18.01
CA THR A 57 -20.49 5.13 -17.14
C THR A 57 -21.17 4.01 -17.93
N GLN A 58 -21.68 4.31 -19.12
CA GLN A 58 -22.26 3.33 -20.04
C GLN A 58 -21.18 2.37 -20.58
N GLU A 59 -19.99 2.88 -20.89
CA GLU A 59 -18.87 2.05 -21.35
C GLU A 59 -18.41 1.03 -20.29
N ILE A 60 -18.36 1.43 -19.02
CA ILE A 60 -18.02 0.52 -17.90
C ILE A 60 -19.10 -0.54 -17.69
N SER A 61 -20.38 -0.16 -17.84
CA SER A 61 -21.53 -1.08 -17.77
C SER A 61 -21.44 -2.17 -18.85
N GLU A 62 -21.17 -1.78 -20.09
CA GLU A 62 -21.06 -2.71 -21.21
C GLU A 62 -19.85 -3.64 -21.07
N LYS A 63 -18.70 -3.12 -20.63
CA LYS A 63 -17.50 -3.93 -20.34
C LYS A 63 -17.75 -4.91 -19.21
N THR A 64 -18.47 -4.51 -18.17
CA THR A 64 -18.77 -5.38 -17.02
C THR A 64 -19.77 -6.48 -17.39
N LYS A 65 -20.74 -6.20 -18.27
CA LYS A 65 -21.68 -7.21 -18.79
C LYS A 65 -20.97 -8.35 -19.54
N ARG A 66 -19.79 -8.10 -20.12
CA ARG A 66 -18.95 -9.13 -20.77
C ARG A 66 -18.12 -9.97 -19.76
N LEU A 67 -18.05 -9.55 -18.49
CA LEU A 67 -17.33 -10.27 -17.43
C LEU A 67 -18.21 -11.28 -16.68
N CYS A 68 -19.40 -11.62 -17.20
CA CYS A 68 -20.22 -12.69 -16.64
C CYS A 68 -19.47 -14.04 -16.74
N ILE A 69 -18.86 -14.45 -15.63
CA ILE A 69 -18.23 -15.76 -15.48
C ILE A 69 -19.34 -16.81 -15.52
N VAL A 70 -19.54 -17.42 -16.68
CA VAL A 70 -20.56 -18.46 -16.93
C VAL A 70 -20.17 -19.79 -16.28
N GLU A 71 -18.89 -19.96 -15.96
CA GLU A 71 -18.33 -21.23 -15.50
C GLU A 71 -18.14 -21.22 -13.98
N LYS A 72 -19.17 -21.65 -13.25
CA LYS A 72 -19.02 -22.05 -11.85
C LYS A 72 -18.15 -23.31 -11.82
N ARG A 73 -16.91 -23.17 -11.34
CA ARG A 73 -16.02 -24.31 -11.08
C ARG A 73 -16.75 -25.35 -10.24
N LYS A 74 -16.82 -26.58 -10.74
CA LYS A 74 -17.28 -27.73 -9.97
C LYS A 74 -16.31 -27.90 -8.80
N ARG A 75 -16.78 -27.76 -7.56
CA ARG A 75 -16.03 -28.23 -6.38
C ARG A 75 -15.78 -29.72 -6.61
N ALA A 76 -14.52 -30.13 -6.60
CA ALA A 76 -14.17 -31.53 -6.66
C ALA A 76 -14.83 -32.26 -5.48
N VAL A 77 -15.24 -33.51 -5.71
CA VAL A 77 -15.77 -34.43 -4.69
C VAL A 77 -14.86 -34.40 -3.47
N ASP A 78 -15.44 -34.12 -2.29
CA ASP A 78 -14.75 -34.09 -1.01
C ASP A 78 -13.96 -35.39 -0.83
N ALA A 79 -12.63 -35.27 -0.89
CA ALA A 79 -11.75 -36.32 -0.42
C ALA A 79 -12.00 -36.47 1.09
N PRO A 80 -12.14 -37.69 1.64
CA PRO A 80 -12.31 -37.89 3.06
C PRO A 80 -11.07 -37.34 3.78
N ILE A 81 -11.20 -36.15 4.35
CA ILE A 81 -10.21 -35.57 5.27
C ILE A 81 -10.18 -36.49 6.48
N GLY A 82 -9.11 -37.28 6.56
CA GLY A 82 -8.84 -38.17 7.68
C GLY A 82 -8.81 -37.40 8.98
N ASP A 83 -9.56 -37.93 9.94
CA ASP A 83 -9.41 -37.86 11.40
C ASP A 83 -8.67 -36.63 11.95
N SER A 84 -9.16 -35.45 11.59
CA SER A 84 -8.70 -34.21 12.23
C SER A 84 -9.33 -34.14 13.61
N PRO A 85 -8.53 -33.95 14.69
CA PRO A 85 -9.04 -33.93 16.04
C PRO A 85 -10.13 -32.86 16.17
N PRO A 86 -11.23 -33.14 16.89
CA PRO A 86 -12.32 -32.20 17.06
C PRO A 86 -11.77 -30.90 17.65
N MET A 87 -11.92 -29.81 16.91
CA MET A 87 -11.48 -28.49 17.34
C MET A 87 -12.28 -28.13 18.60
N GLU A 88 -11.62 -28.02 19.76
CA GLU A 88 -12.22 -27.49 20.97
C GLU A 88 -12.59 -26.02 20.75
N THR A 89 -13.86 -25.78 20.41
CA THR A 89 -14.38 -24.42 20.32
C THR A 89 -14.46 -23.82 21.73
N PRO A 90 -13.90 -22.63 21.96
CA PRO A 90 -13.94 -21.99 23.27
C PRO A 90 -15.39 -21.75 23.72
N PRO A 91 -15.69 -21.89 25.02
CA PRO A 91 -17.04 -21.74 25.57
C PRO A 91 -17.64 -20.38 25.20
N ASN A 92 -18.77 -20.43 24.48
CA ASN A 92 -19.53 -19.27 24.06
C ASN A 92 -20.01 -18.48 25.28
N ARG A 93 -19.37 -17.35 25.58
CA ARG A 93 -19.82 -16.44 26.64
C ARG A 93 -20.99 -15.63 26.11
N ALA A 94 -22.20 -16.06 26.47
CA ALA A 94 -23.40 -15.25 26.35
C ALA A 94 -23.17 -13.90 27.05
N ALA A 95 -23.15 -12.82 26.26
CA ALA A 95 -23.18 -11.47 26.78
C ALA A 95 -24.58 -11.24 27.37
N ALA A 96 -24.66 -11.25 28.70
CA ALA A 96 -25.86 -10.84 29.42
C ALA A 96 -26.22 -9.40 29.01
N ARG A 97 -27.44 -9.23 28.50
CA ARG A 97 -28.06 -7.93 28.19
C ARG A 97 -28.09 -7.07 29.45
N GLY A 98 -27.21 -6.08 29.53
CA GLY A 98 -27.28 -4.98 30.50
C GLY A 98 -28.06 -3.82 29.89
N GLY A 99 -29.18 -3.46 30.53
CA GLY A 99 -30.13 -2.46 30.05
C GLY A 99 -29.55 -1.06 29.90
N ILE A 100 -30.02 -0.37 28.86
CA ILE A 100 -29.82 1.06 28.63
C ILE A 100 -30.89 1.79 29.43
N THR A 101 -30.53 2.42 30.54
CA THR A 101 -31.34 3.48 31.15
C THR A 101 -30.48 4.60 31.73
N SER A 102 -30.91 5.82 31.39
CA SER A 102 -30.63 7.12 32.04
C SER A 102 -29.19 7.65 32.03
N ARG A 103 -28.89 8.72 31.30
CA ARG A 103 -29.28 10.14 31.52
C ARG A 103 -28.36 10.84 32.54
N MET A 104 -27.59 11.77 31.97
CA MET A 104 -27.14 13.07 32.52
C MET A 104 -25.95 13.17 33.49
N THR A 105 -25.01 14.01 33.02
CA THR A 105 -24.36 15.15 33.68
C THR A 105 -23.25 14.95 34.71
N ARG A 106 -22.13 15.58 34.34
CA ARG A 106 -21.36 16.60 35.08
C ARG A 106 -19.95 16.20 35.52
N ALA A 107 -19.03 17.08 35.16
CA ALA A 107 -17.65 17.16 35.58
C ALA A 107 -17.48 17.18 37.10
N ARG A 108 -16.40 16.57 37.61
CA ARG A 108 -15.22 17.25 38.19
C ARG A 108 -14.36 16.29 39.05
N THR A 109 -13.04 16.48 38.92
CA THR A 109 -11.98 16.42 39.94
C THR A 109 -11.74 15.18 40.82
N LYS A 110 -10.47 14.74 40.75
CA LYS A 110 -9.54 14.34 41.82
C LYS A 110 -10.00 13.30 42.85
N GLY A 111 -9.26 12.17 42.83
CA GLY A 111 -8.77 11.51 44.04
C GLY A 111 -9.66 10.41 44.60
N ALA A 112 -9.38 9.17 44.21
CA ALA A 112 -9.54 8.00 45.07
C ALA A 112 -8.74 6.83 44.49
N LEU A 113 -7.60 6.55 45.10
CA LEU A 113 -6.89 5.27 44.96
C LEU A 113 -7.86 4.17 45.44
N THR A 114 -8.32 3.32 44.53
CA THR A 114 -8.92 2.03 44.89
C THR A 114 -7.89 0.94 44.63
N PRO A 115 -7.61 0.06 45.61
CA PRO A 115 -6.67 -1.03 45.43
C PRO A 115 -7.31 -2.06 44.49
N ILE A 116 -6.73 -2.19 43.30
CA ILE A 116 -7.08 -3.23 42.34
C ILE A 116 -6.87 -4.58 43.02
N LEU A 117 -7.98 -5.27 43.30
CA LEU A 117 -8.02 -6.62 43.84
C LEU A 117 -7.27 -7.55 42.88
N ALA A 118 -6.06 -7.93 43.28
CA ALA A 118 -5.17 -8.82 42.56
C ALA A 118 -5.84 -10.19 42.37
N LYS A 119 -6.45 -10.40 41.20
CA LYS A 119 -6.85 -11.74 40.76
C LYS A 119 -5.59 -12.56 40.56
N ARG A 120 -5.43 -13.55 41.43
CA ARG A 120 -4.36 -14.55 41.43
C ARG A 120 -4.19 -15.13 40.03
N ARG A 121 -3.08 -14.78 39.37
CA ARG A 121 -2.57 -15.52 38.21
C ARG A 121 -2.07 -16.85 38.73
N SER A 122 -2.73 -17.94 38.35
CA SER A 122 -2.15 -19.27 38.45
C SER A 122 -0.85 -19.27 37.65
N ALA A 123 0.23 -19.67 38.31
CA ALA A 123 1.52 -19.89 37.67
C ALA A 123 1.45 -21.17 36.83
N ILE A 124 0.88 -21.06 35.63
CA ILE A 124 1.05 -22.10 34.61
C ILE A 124 2.49 -21.97 34.13
N LYS A 125 3.34 -22.87 34.63
CA LYS A 125 4.71 -23.09 34.17
C LYS A 125 4.66 -23.71 32.78
N THR A 126 4.32 -22.93 31.75
CA THR A 126 4.73 -23.28 30.39
C THR A 126 6.18 -22.84 30.26
N PRO A 127 7.15 -23.75 30.10
CA PRO A 127 8.52 -23.37 29.79
C PRO A 127 8.55 -22.78 28.38
N LEU A 128 8.27 -21.48 28.27
CA LEU A 128 8.48 -20.69 27.06
C LEU A 128 9.98 -20.39 26.90
N SER A 129 10.81 -21.43 27.01
CA SER A 129 12.25 -21.32 26.81
C SER A 129 12.57 -21.89 25.43
N LYS A 130 13.26 -21.08 24.63
CA LYS A 130 13.96 -21.46 23.38
C LYS A 130 13.12 -21.44 22.09
N LEU A 131 12.43 -20.33 21.82
CA LEU A 131 12.33 -19.88 20.43
C LEU A 131 12.45 -18.35 20.31
N THR A 132 13.42 -17.79 21.02
CA THR A 132 14.10 -16.60 20.51
C THR A 132 14.94 -17.06 19.32
N LYS A 133 14.29 -17.20 18.14
CA LYS A 133 15.02 -17.10 16.89
C LYS A 133 15.66 -15.73 16.94
N ASN A 134 16.96 -15.71 17.23
CA ASN A 134 17.81 -14.55 17.11
C ASN A 134 17.52 -14.00 15.71
N ARG A 135 16.68 -12.95 15.67
CA ARG A 135 16.48 -12.14 14.49
C ARG A 135 17.83 -11.49 14.33
N LYS A 136 18.70 -12.16 13.57
CA LYS A 136 20.03 -11.67 13.24
C LYS A 136 19.79 -10.34 12.55
N THR A 137 19.92 -9.26 13.32
CA THR A 137 20.03 -7.89 12.86
C THR A 137 21.42 -7.65 12.27
N THR A 138 21.97 -8.66 11.61
CA THR A 138 23.12 -8.53 10.74
C THR A 138 22.60 -8.75 9.34
N PRO A 139 22.76 -7.78 8.41
CA PRO A 139 22.53 -8.07 7.02
C PRO A 139 23.45 -9.25 6.68
N PRO A 140 22.95 -10.32 6.02
CA PRO A 140 23.84 -11.33 5.49
C PRO A 140 24.91 -10.57 4.69
N SER A 141 26.17 -10.75 5.07
CA SER A 141 27.34 -10.25 4.35
C SER A 141 27.38 -10.98 3.01
N GLY A 142 26.51 -10.53 2.12
CA GLY A 142 26.10 -11.20 0.90
C GLY A 142 25.27 -10.18 0.15
N LYS A 143 25.68 -9.90 -1.09
CA LYS A 143 25.07 -8.91 -1.99
C LYS A 143 23.56 -8.87 -1.78
N LEU A 144 23.07 -7.76 -1.22
CA LEU A 144 21.64 -7.55 -1.00
C LEU A 144 20.91 -7.84 -2.31
N THR A 145 19.89 -8.69 -2.25
CA THR A 145 19.03 -8.94 -3.42
C THR A 145 18.44 -7.60 -3.88
N PRO A 146 18.19 -7.41 -5.20
CA PRO A 146 17.64 -6.15 -5.71
C PRO A 146 16.40 -5.68 -4.95
N ALA A 147 15.50 -6.60 -4.61
CA ALA A 147 14.31 -6.33 -3.80
C ALA A 147 14.65 -5.87 -2.37
N SER A 148 15.59 -6.53 -1.68
CA SER A 148 15.99 -6.12 -0.33
C SER A 148 16.66 -4.74 -0.32
N ARG A 149 17.45 -4.42 -1.36
CA ARG A 149 18.07 -3.11 -1.52
C ARG A 149 17.03 -2.01 -1.76
N ALA A 150 16.04 -2.26 -2.60
CA ALA A 150 14.93 -1.33 -2.84
C ALA A 150 14.15 -1.04 -1.54
N LEU A 151 13.87 -2.08 -0.73
CA LEU A 151 13.22 -1.91 0.57
C LEU A 151 14.07 -1.12 1.57
N SER A 152 15.38 -1.38 1.61
CA SER A 152 16.30 -0.61 2.46
C SER A 152 16.36 0.86 2.04
N ARG A 153 16.40 1.14 0.72
CA ARG A 153 16.36 2.49 0.16
C ARG A 153 15.08 3.22 0.57
N LEU A 154 13.93 2.56 0.42
CA LEU A 154 12.63 3.13 0.80
C LEU A 154 12.59 3.51 2.28
N ARG A 155 13.00 2.59 3.17
CA ARG A 155 13.02 2.85 4.63
C ARG A 155 13.97 3.99 5.00
N HIS A 156 15.11 4.08 4.32
CA HIS A 156 16.07 5.15 4.54
C HIS A 156 15.50 6.50 4.11
N ARG A 157 14.88 6.55 2.92
CA ARG A 157 14.18 7.74 2.43
C ARG A 157 13.10 8.21 3.41
N ASP A 158 12.26 7.28 3.88
CA ASP A 158 11.21 7.58 4.86
C ASP A 158 11.79 8.10 6.20
N SER A 159 12.99 7.65 6.59
CA SER A 159 13.67 8.16 7.77
C SER A 159 14.08 9.62 7.58
N ILE A 160 14.74 9.92 6.46
CA ILE A 160 15.17 11.29 6.13
C ILE A 160 13.97 12.23 6.04
N MET A 161 12.88 11.79 5.40
CA MET A 161 11.66 12.61 5.31
C MET A 161 11.10 12.96 6.69
N ARG A 162 11.16 12.04 7.68
CA ARG A 162 10.70 12.31 9.04
C ARG A 162 11.58 13.33 9.77
N GLU A 163 12.89 13.30 9.54
CA GLU A 163 13.83 14.28 10.10
C GLU A 163 13.62 15.66 9.45
N LEU A 164 13.54 15.71 8.13
CA LEU A 164 13.40 16.96 7.39
C LEU A 164 12.03 17.63 7.54
N LYS A 165 10.95 16.89 7.86
CA LYS A 165 9.61 17.49 8.05
C LYS A 165 9.60 18.51 9.21
N GLU A 166 10.43 18.28 10.22
CA GLU A 166 10.52 19.09 11.45
C GLU A 166 11.41 20.32 11.24
N CYS A 167 12.21 20.34 10.17
CA CYS A 167 13.05 21.49 9.83
C CYS A 167 12.22 22.70 9.37
N ASN A 168 12.77 23.88 9.65
CA ASN A 168 12.26 25.15 9.17
C ASN A 168 12.62 25.37 7.69
N ALA A 169 11.91 26.29 7.02
CA ALA A 169 12.16 26.59 5.61
C ALA A 169 13.60 27.06 5.34
N GLU A 170 14.16 27.86 6.24
CA GLU A 170 15.54 28.37 6.15
C GLU A 170 16.58 27.24 6.23
N GLU A 171 16.36 26.25 7.11
CA GLU A 171 17.24 25.10 7.26
C GLU A 171 17.20 24.20 6.02
N LEU A 172 15.99 23.95 5.50
CA LEU A 172 15.81 23.19 4.26
C LEU A 172 16.48 23.89 3.09
N GLN A 173 16.37 25.21 2.99
CA GLN A 173 17.04 25.98 1.94
C GLN A 173 18.57 25.89 2.06
N ARG A 174 19.11 25.88 3.29
CA ARG A 174 20.54 25.64 3.52
C ARG A 174 20.96 24.25 3.05
N PHE A 175 20.23 23.20 3.45
CA PHE A 175 20.52 21.83 2.99
C PHE A 175 20.42 21.68 1.47
N CYS A 176 19.43 22.33 0.84
CA CYS A 176 19.30 22.36 -0.61
C CYS A 176 20.52 23.01 -1.28
N LYS A 177 21.00 24.15 -0.75
CA LYS A 177 22.22 24.81 -1.27
C LYS A 177 23.47 23.95 -1.09
N ASP A 178 23.61 23.31 0.07
CA ASP A 178 24.77 22.46 0.39
C ASP A 178 24.84 21.23 -0.53
N GLU A 179 23.68 20.66 -0.90
CA GLU A 179 23.57 19.49 -1.79
C GLU A 179 23.37 19.86 -3.27
N GLY A 180 23.29 21.14 -3.61
CA GLY A 180 23.11 21.63 -4.99
C GLY A 180 21.72 21.39 -5.58
N ILE A 181 20.70 21.24 -4.73
CA ILE A 181 19.30 20.99 -5.12
C ILE A 181 18.54 22.32 -5.17
N PRO A 182 17.74 22.61 -6.22
CA PRO A 182 16.94 23.83 -6.28
C PRO A 182 15.80 23.79 -5.25
N TYR A 183 15.63 24.88 -4.50
CA TYR A 183 14.53 25.00 -3.53
C TYR A 183 13.28 25.60 -4.21
N VAL A 184 12.32 24.75 -4.59
CA VAL A 184 11.03 25.17 -5.19
C VAL A 184 9.96 25.40 -4.12
N GLY A 185 9.92 24.55 -3.10
CA GLY A 185 8.96 24.62 -2.00
C GLY A 185 9.32 23.65 -0.89
N LYS A 186 8.67 23.79 0.27
CA LYS A 186 9.00 22.98 1.45
C LYS A 186 8.81 21.48 1.21
N ILE A 187 7.70 21.11 0.56
CA ILE A 187 7.37 19.70 0.31
C ILE A 187 8.33 19.09 -0.71
N ASP A 188 8.52 19.76 -1.85
CA ASP A 188 9.39 19.29 -2.94
C ASP A 188 10.84 19.17 -2.46
N ALA A 189 11.34 20.17 -1.72
CA ALA A 189 12.68 20.13 -1.14
C ALA A 189 12.91 18.91 -0.24
N ILE A 190 11.92 18.53 0.58
CA ILE A 190 12.02 17.33 1.45
C ILE A 190 12.11 16.06 0.59
N PHE A 191 11.29 15.96 -0.47
CA PHE A 191 11.33 14.79 -1.35
C PHE A 191 12.65 14.70 -2.12
N ASP A 192 13.11 15.81 -2.69
CA ASP A 192 14.34 15.87 -3.49
C ASP A 192 15.57 15.58 -2.64
N LEU A 193 15.69 16.17 -1.44
CA LEU A 193 16.76 15.86 -0.49
C LEU A 193 16.75 14.39 -0.06
N ALA A 194 15.56 13.85 0.26
CA ALA A 194 15.45 12.48 0.69
C ALA A 194 15.82 11.49 -0.43
N GLU A 195 15.40 11.75 -1.67
CA GLU A 195 15.75 10.93 -2.83
C GLU A 195 17.23 11.06 -3.18
N HIS A 196 17.81 12.27 -3.13
CA HIS A 196 19.23 12.51 -3.38
C HIS A 196 20.11 11.73 -2.39
N ARG A 197 19.87 11.88 -1.08
CA ARG A 197 20.60 11.14 -0.04
C ARG A 197 20.40 9.63 -0.16
N ALA A 198 19.18 9.18 -0.48
CA ALA A 198 18.90 7.77 -0.68
C ALA A 198 19.62 7.20 -1.92
N THR A 199 19.79 7.99 -2.97
CA THR A 199 20.54 7.62 -4.17
C THR A 199 22.03 7.54 -3.89
N MET A 200 22.58 8.45 -3.08
CA MET A 200 23.98 8.41 -2.63
C MET A 200 24.27 7.17 -1.77
N GLN A 201 23.36 6.79 -0.87
CA GLN A 201 23.51 5.61 -0.02
C GLN A 201 23.24 4.28 -0.76
N PHE A 202 22.26 4.29 -1.67
CA PHE A 202 21.82 3.12 -2.43
C PHE A 202 21.81 3.42 -3.94
N PRO A 203 23.00 3.57 -4.58
CA PRO A 203 23.08 3.89 -6.00
C PRO A 203 22.40 2.80 -6.83
N SER A 204 21.31 3.15 -7.52
CA SER A 204 20.64 2.21 -8.39
C SER A 204 21.59 1.84 -9.52
N PHE A 205 22.03 0.59 -9.54
CA PHE A 205 22.68 0.04 -10.72
C PHE A 205 21.57 -0.18 -11.75
N VAL A 206 21.26 0.86 -12.52
CA VAL A 206 20.46 0.73 -13.72
C VAL A 206 21.38 0.07 -14.75
N PRO A 207 21.15 -1.18 -15.17
CA PRO A 207 21.92 -1.74 -16.26
C PRO A 207 21.67 -0.87 -17.49
N ALA A 208 22.74 -0.34 -18.08
CA ALA A 208 22.65 0.46 -19.31
C ALA A 208 21.85 -0.33 -20.36
N PRO A 209 20.90 0.32 -21.07
CA PRO A 209 20.26 -0.32 -22.21
C PRO A 209 21.36 -0.67 -23.23
N LYS A 210 21.44 -1.96 -23.58
CA LYS A 210 22.31 -2.46 -24.64
C LYS A 210 21.68 -2.20 -25.99
#